data_AF-A0A3B9R9Q0-F1
#
_entry.id   AF-A0A3B9R9Q0-F1
#
_cell.length_a   1.000
_cell.length_b   1.000
_cell.length_c   1.000
_cell.angle_alpha   90.00
_cell.angle_beta   90.00
_cell.angle_gamma   90.00
#
_symmetry.space_group_name_H-M   'P 1'
#
loop_
_entity.id
_entity.type
_entity.pdbx_description
1 polymer ?
#
loop_
_entity_poly.entity_id
_entity_poly.type
_entity_poly.pdbx_seq_one_letter_code
_entity_poly.pdbx_strand_id
1 'polypeptide(L)'
;NDFVLSSLCAMIINRKLLHIKVKKEPISETKFLMQLNKVKAEYNITDEEASYFVFKGELRNKAYDRQHQTINILRKNGKITDVAKLSDHLNLNALSKTVTKYYMCYPKEGV
;
A
#
# COMPACT_ATOMS: atom_id res chain seq x y z
N ASN A 1 15.83 -23.24 -14.86
CA ASN A 1 15.63 -21.84 -15.26
C ASN A 1 14.26 -21.40 -14.79
N ASP A 2 14.22 -20.57 -13.76
CA ASP A 2 12.97 -20.02 -13.20
C ASP A 2 12.69 -18.67 -13.86
N PHE A 3 11.65 -18.61 -14.70
CA PHE A 3 11.29 -17.40 -15.42
C PHE A 3 10.83 -16.28 -14.47
N VAL A 4 10.05 -16.61 -13.45
CA VAL A 4 9.49 -15.64 -12.49
C VAL A 4 10.63 -14.97 -11.73
N LEU A 5 11.48 -15.78 -11.09
CA LEU A 5 12.58 -15.28 -10.29
C LEU A 5 13.58 -14.47 -11.12
N SER A 6 14.01 -15.00 -12.27
CA SER A 6 14.98 -14.30 -13.13
C SER A 6 14.44 -12.97 -13.65
N SER A 7 13.16 -12.91 -14.01
CA SER A 7 12.48 -11.68 -14.46
C SER A 7 12.37 -10.65 -13.34
N LEU A 8 11.91 -11.05 -12.15
CA LEU A 8 11.80 -10.14 -11.00
C LEU A 8 13.17 -9.60 -10.57
N CYS A 9 14.21 -10.45 -10.53
CA CYS A 9 15.57 -10.01 -10.25
C CYS A 9 16.05 -9.00 -11.29
N ALA A 10 15.86 -9.28 -12.58
CA ALA A 10 16.23 -8.36 -13.65
C ALA A 10 15.46 -7.02 -13.55
N MET A 11 14.18 -7.07 -13.17
CA MET A 11 13.35 -5.88 -12.97
C MET A 11 13.88 -5.00 -11.83
N ILE A 12 14.23 -5.61 -10.70
CA ILE A 12 14.77 -4.89 -9.53
C ILE A 12 16.13 -4.25 -9.87
N ILE A 13 17.06 -5.04 -10.43
CA ILE A 13 18.43 -4.59 -10.73
C ILE A 13 18.42 -3.47 -11.77
N ASN A 14 17.55 -3.56 -12.78
CA ASN A 14 17.42 -2.55 -13.84
C ASN A 14 16.39 -1.46 -13.54
N ARG A 15 15.84 -1.40 -12.31
CA ARG A 15 14.81 -0.44 -11.88
C ARG A 15 13.57 -0.40 -12.79
N LYS A 16 13.23 -1.53 -13.43
CA LYS A 16 11.99 -1.74 -14.20
C LYS A 16 10.87 -2.20 -13.26
N LEU A 17 10.46 -1.33 -12.36
CA LEU A 17 9.49 -1.65 -11.30
C LEU A 17 8.06 -1.79 -11.83
N LEU A 18 7.26 -2.60 -11.14
CA LEU A 18 5.82 -2.69 -11.39
C LEU A 18 5.14 -1.32 -11.21
N HIS A 19 4.16 -1.05 -12.06
CA HIS A 19 3.30 0.12 -11.92
C HIS A 19 2.32 -0.10 -10.78
N ILE A 20 2.16 0.91 -9.91
CA ILE A 20 1.22 0.88 -8.79
C ILE A 20 0.09 1.90 -9.01
N LYS A 21 -1.16 1.45 -8.88
CA LYS A 21 -2.34 2.32 -8.83
C LYS A 21 -2.97 2.25 -7.44
N VAL A 22 -3.13 3.40 -6.79
CA VAL A 22 -3.74 3.52 -5.45
C VAL A 22 -5.09 4.22 -5.55
N LYS A 23 -6.11 3.66 -4.89
CA LYS A 23 -7.49 4.16 -4.87
C LYS A 23 -8.05 4.22 -3.46
N LYS A 24 -9.13 5.00 -3.29
CA LYS A 24 -9.91 5.04 -2.05
C LYS A 24 -10.86 3.85 -1.92
N GLU A 25 -11.27 3.27 -3.03
CA GLU A 25 -12.20 2.14 -3.11
C GLU A 25 -11.49 0.85 -3.54
N PRO A 26 -12.04 -0.33 -3.20
CA PRO A 26 -11.51 -1.63 -3.62
C PRO A 26 -11.25 -1.72 -5.13
N ILE A 27 -10.20 -2.45 -5.49
CA ILE A 27 -9.89 -2.73 -6.89
C ILE A 27 -10.90 -3.75 -7.41
N SER A 28 -11.64 -3.39 -8.47
CA SER A 28 -12.64 -4.27 -9.06
C SER A 28 -12.02 -5.56 -9.61
N GLU A 29 -12.72 -6.67 -9.40
CA GLU A 29 -12.28 -7.99 -9.85
C GLU A 29 -12.03 -8.05 -11.35
N THR A 30 -12.95 -7.48 -12.13
CA THR A 30 -12.83 -7.40 -13.60
C THR A 30 -11.54 -6.72 -14.05
N LYS A 31 -11.13 -5.62 -13.39
CA LYS A 31 -9.89 -4.91 -13.76
C LYS A 31 -8.65 -5.70 -13.36
N PHE A 32 -8.72 -6.40 -12.24
CA PHE A 32 -7.66 -7.29 -11.79
C PHE A 32 -7.45 -8.44 -12.77
N LEU A 33 -8.51 -9.20 -13.08
CA LEU A 33 -8.47 -10.34 -13.98
C LEU A 33 -8.06 -9.94 -15.41
N MET A 34 -8.51 -8.78 -15.89
CA MET A 34 -8.09 -8.25 -17.19
C MET A 34 -6.56 -8.08 -17.26
N GLN A 35 -5.95 -7.51 -16.23
CA GLN A 35 -4.50 -7.31 -16.20
C GLN A 35 -3.73 -8.61 -15.98
N LEU A 36 -4.26 -9.51 -15.14
CA LEU A 36 -3.68 -10.82 -14.91
C LEU A 36 -3.64 -11.62 -16.23
N ASN A 37 -4.76 -11.68 -16.95
CA ASN A 37 -4.84 -12.37 -18.24
C ASN A 37 -3.93 -11.75 -19.30
N LYS A 38 -3.75 -10.42 -19.29
CA LYS A 38 -2.80 -9.75 -20.18
C LYS A 38 -1.37 -10.25 -19.94
N VAL A 39 -0.93 -10.28 -18.68
CA VAL A 39 0.43 -10.74 -18.33
C VAL A 39 0.63 -12.22 -18.61
N LYS A 40 -0.39 -13.05 -18.32
CA LYS A 40 -0.37 -14.48 -18.67
C LYS A 40 -0.16 -14.70 -20.15
N ALA A 41 -0.89 -13.96 -21.00
CA ALA A 41 -0.78 -14.09 -22.44
C ALA A 41 0.56 -13.54 -22.97
N GLU A 42 1.06 -12.45 -22.40
CA GLU A 42 2.31 -11.81 -22.82
C GLU A 42 3.55 -12.66 -22.50
N TYR A 43 3.59 -13.29 -21.32
CA TYR A 43 4.72 -14.12 -20.89
C TYR A 43 4.49 -15.61 -21.08
N ASN A 44 3.29 -16.03 -21.50
CA ASN A 44 2.89 -17.43 -21.64
C ASN A 44 3.13 -18.24 -20.36
N ILE A 45 2.61 -17.73 -19.23
CA ILE A 45 2.78 -18.28 -17.89
C ILE A 45 1.44 -18.65 -17.24
N THR A 46 1.52 -19.45 -16.19
CA THR A 46 0.37 -19.89 -15.39
C THR A 46 -0.24 -18.76 -14.55
N ASP A 47 -1.44 -18.98 -14.01
CA ASP A 47 -2.06 -18.05 -13.04
C ASP A 47 -1.19 -17.83 -11.80
N GLU A 48 -0.56 -18.90 -11.30
CA GLU A 48 0.31 -18.85 -10.14
C GLU A 48 1.53 -17.97 -10.43
N GLU A 49 2.20 -18.19 -11.55
CA GLU A 49 3.35 -17.39 -11.97
C GLU A 49 2.98 -15.93 -12.25
N ALA A 50 1.82 -15.69 -12.87
CA ALA A 50 1.34 -14.33 -13.14
C ALA A 50 0.99 -13.55 -11.86
N SER A 51 0.61 -14.25 -10.78
CA SER A 51 0.29 -13.62 -9.49
C SER A 51 1.49 -12.91 -8.85
N TYR A 52 2.71 -13.30 -9.20
CA TYR A 52 3.94 -12.61 -8.78
C TYR A 52 4.11 -11.23 -9.44
N PHE A 53 3.51 -11.03 -10.61
CA PHE A 53 3.58 -9.78 -11.37
C PHE A 53 2.35 -8.91 -11.19
N VAL A 54 1.17 -9.51 -11.00
CA VAL A 54 -0.11 -8.82 -10.87
C VAL A 54 -0.78 -9.17 -9.56
N PHE A 55 -0.83 -8.21 -8.64
CA PHE A 55 -1.42 -8.39 -7.31
C PHE A 55 -2.13 -7.12 -6.84
N LYS A 56 -3.05 -7.29 -5.89
CA LYS A 56 -3.80 -6.19 -5.27
C LYS A 56 -3.85 -6.39 -3.76
N GLY A 57 -4.05 -5.31 -3.03
CA GLY A 57 -4.16 -5.37 -1.58
C GLY A 57 -4.68 -4.08 -0.96
N GLU A 58 -4.65 -4.07 0.37
CA GLU A 58 -5.06 -2.92 1.18
C GLU A 58 -3.85 -2.26 1.83
N LEU A 59 -3.87 -0.94 1.88
CA LEU A 59 -2.97 -0.10 2.66
C LEU A 59 -3.78 0.51 3.77
N ARG A 60 -3.46 0.17 5.02
CA ARG A 60 -4.06 0.77 6.20
C ARG A 60 -3.01 1.65 6.86
N ASN A 61 -3.31 2.93 7.00
CA ASN A 61 -2.46 3.86 7.73
C ASN A 61 -3.24 4.46 8.90
N LYS A 62 -2.70 4.32 10.10
CA LYS A 62 -3.16 4.99 11.32
C LYS A 62 -2.00 5.85 11.80
N ALA A 63 -2.10 7.16 11.58
CA ALA A 63 -0.98 8.08 11.81
C ALA A 63 -0.73 8.38 13.30
N TYR A 64 -1.74 8.18 14.16
CA TYR A 64 -1.61 8.30 15.61
C TYR A 64 -2.47 7.25 16.31
N ASP A 65 -1.92 6.55 17.30
CA ASP A 65 -2.66 5.57 18.09
C ASP A 65 -2.73 5.97 19.58
N ARG A 66 -3.88 6.48 20.01
CA ARG A 66 -4.15 6.83 21.41
C ARG A 66 -4.18 5.64 22.38
N GLN A 67 -4.26 4.41 21.90
CA GLN A 67 -4.29 3.23 22.77
C GLN A 67 -2.88 2.67 23.02
N HIS A 68 -1.96 2.85 22.06
CA HIS A 68 -0.63 2.24 22.12
C HIS A 68 0.53 3.24 22.05
N GLN A 69 0.32 4.47 21.59
CA GLN A 69 1.38 5.46 21.31
C GLN A 69 0.98 6.88 21.72
N THR A 70 0.39 7.00 22.91
CA THR A 70 -0.05 8.30 23.44
C THR A 70 1.13 9.18 23.81
N ILE A 71 1.16 10.39 23.25
CA ILE A 71 2.15 11.41 23.60
C ILE A 71 1.56 12.30 24.70
N ASN A 72 2.17 12.25 25.88
CA ASN A 72 1.78 13.03 27.04
C ASN A 72 2.64 14.29 27.17
N ILE A 73 2.01 15.42 27.48
CA ILE A 73 2.68 16.71 27.70
C ILE A 73 2.53 17.10 29.17
N LEU A 74 3.66 17.33 29.85
CA LEU A 74 3.69 17.92 31.19
C LEU A 74 3.57 19.45 31.08
N ARG A 75 2.54 20.00 31.72
CA ARG A 75 2.30 21.45 31.74
C ARG A 75 3.03 22.11 32.91
N LYS A 76 3.24 23.42 32.82
CA LYS A 76 3.89 24.23 33.87
C LYS A 76 3.19 24.14 35.24
N ASN A 77 1.88 23.83 35.26
CA ASN A 77 1.11 23.61 36.48
C ASN A 77 1.20 22.17 37.01
N GLY A 78 2.13 21.35 36.51
CA GLY A 78 2.31 19.95 36.91
C GLY A 78 1.30 18.96 36.32
N LYS A 79 0.27 19.43 35.61
CA LYS A 79 -0.73 18.55 35.00
C LYS A 79 -0.16 17.86 33.75
N ILE A 80 -0.36 16.55 33.64
CA ILE A 80 -0.07 15.78 32.43
C ILE A 80 -1.32 15.75 31.54
N THR A 81 -1.18 15.99 30.24
CA THR A 81 -2.30 15.97 29.29
C THR A 81 -1.85 15.42 27.94
N ASP A 82 -2.69 14.59 27.31
CA ASP A 82 -2.47 14.07 25.95
C ASP A 82 -2.40 15.23 24.94
N VAL A 83 -1.39 15.20 24.06
CA VAL A 83 -1.20 16.17 22.97
C VAL A 83 -2.46 16.33 22.11
N ALA A 84 -3.22 15.26 21.92
CA ALA A 84 -4.39 15.26 21.08
C ALA A 84 -5.62 15.91 21.75
N LYS A 85 -5.55 16.24 23.06
CA LYS A 85 -6.54 17.09 23.76
C LYS A 85 -6.14 18.57 23.77
N LEU A 86 -4.88 18.89 23.46
CA LEU A 86 -4.32 20.23 23.51
C LEU A 86 -4.25 20.90 22.14
N SER A 87 -4.42 20.12 21.08
CA SER A 87 -4.11 20.55 19.73
C SER A 87 -5.36 20.92 18.95
N ASP A 88 -5.60 22.23 18.83
CA ASP A 88 -6.54 22.79 17.85
C ASP A 88 -5.90 22.92 16.45
N HIS A 89 -4.56 23.01 16.38
CA HIS A 89 -3.80 23.22 15.13
C HIS A 89 -3.42 21.93 14.38
N LEU A 90 -2.98 20.89 15.09
CA LEU A 90 -2.88 19.55 14.50
C LEU A 90 -4.20 18.83 14.78
N ASN A 91 -4.94 18.51 13.73
CA ASN A 91 -6.17 17.75 13.82
C ASN A 91 -5.87 16.29 14.19
N LEU A 92 -5.27 16.04 15.35
CA LEU A 92 -4.76 14.74 15.83
C LEU A 92 -5.89 13.72 15.98
N ASN A 93 -7.13 14.20 16.17
CA ASN A 93 -8.34 13.38 16.05
C ASN A 93 -8.49 12.79 14.64
N ALA A 94 -8.26 13.59 13.58
CA ALA A 94 -8.28 13.10 12.20
C ALA A 94 -7.10 12.17 11.88
N LEU A 95 -5.92 12.40 12.48
CA LEU A 95 -4.75 11.51 12.37
C LEU A 95 -4.94 10.17 13.10
N SER A 96 -5.84 10.14 14.08
CA SER A 96 -6.21 8.91 14.79
C SER A 96 -7.14 8.00 13.98
N LYS A 97 -7.75 8.54 12.92
CA LYS A 97 -8.63 7.77 12.04
C LYS A 97 -7.78 6.91 11.10
N THR A 98 -8.06 5.61 11.10
CA THR A 98 -7.47 4.70 10.11
C THR A 98 -7.93 5.10 8.71
N VAL A 99 -6.98 5.36 7.83
CA VAL A 99 -7.22 5.58 6.40
C VAL A 99 -6.89 4.29 5.67
N THR A 100 -7.92 3.69 5.05
CA THR A 100 -7.75 2.55 4.15
C THR A 100 -7.69 3.03 2.70
N LYS A 101 -6.66 2.58 1.98
CA LYS A 101 -6.55 2.71 0.53
C LYS A 101 -6.36 1.32 -0.06
N TYR A 102 -6.66 1.17 -1.33
CA TYR A 102 -6.50 -0.10 -2.05
C TYR A 102 -5.51 0.11 -3.17
N TYR A 103 -4.62 -0.85 -3.39
CA TYR A 103 -3.62 -0.77 -4.45
C TYR A 103 -3.70 -1.97 -5.38
N MET A 104 -3.21 -1.75 -6.60
CA MET A 104 -2.97 -2.80 -7.59
C MET A 104 -1.60 -2.55 -8.22
N CYS A 105 -0.79 -3.61 -8.28
CA CYS A 105 0.52 -3.64 -8.91
C CYS A 105 0.45 -4.50 -10.19
N TYR A 106 1.11 -4.05 -11.25
CA TYR A 106 1.19 -4.79 -12.51
C TYR A 106 2.32 -4.25 -13.41
N PRO A 107 2.84 -5.01 -14.39
CA PRO A 107 3.86 -4.53 -15.33
C PRO A 107 3.39 -3.32 -16.15
N LYS A 108 4.25 -2.32 -16.33
CA LYS A 108 3.94 -1.14 -17.14
C LYS A 108 3.86 -1.56 -18.62
N GLU A 109 2.95 -0.96 -19.39
CA GLU A 109 2.85 -1.28 -20.83
C GLU A 109 4.17 -0.98 -21.55
N GLY A 110 4.70 -1.96 -22.29
CA GLY A 110 5.86 -1.81 -23.18
C GLY A 110 7.23 -2.11 -22.55
N VAL A 111 7.36 -3.19 -21.78
CA VAL A 111 8.68 -3.73 -21.38
C VAL A 111 9.09 -4.84 -22.32
#